data_AF-A0A4Q5SM45-F1
#
_entry.id   AF-A0A4Q5SM45-F1
#
_cell.length_a   1.000
_cell.length_b   1.000
_cell.length_c   1.000
_cell.angle_alpha   90.00
_cell.angle_beta   90.00
_cell.angle_gamma   90.00
#
_symmetry.space_group_name_H-M   'P 1'
#
loop_
_entity.id
_entity.type
_entity.pdbx_description
1 polymer ?
#
loop_
_entity_poly.entity_id
_entity_poly.type
_entity_poly.pdbx_seq_one_letter_code
_entity_poly.pdbx_strand_id
1 'polypeptide(L)'
;MKIYDIKYQEIYNELLDHVITGIEERRVAGDGREISIVFQNVIDDHFNGYTGIEEVARLHEKAYRQKVNRMLRDNLKYYINWQSFTYVLAALIIGMLLPDIKIVVKILTAVVFVMAFVPMLYSYIEMRKVKGGKGKYSLIHAYVTSQAALPITILNCVIFLPKLFQDEYNLLLLVPPVFLVMLIALLYIYMLSCIRLCKQELQSVINI
;
A
#
# COMPACT_ATOMS: atom_id res chain seq x y z
N MET A 1 6.02 30.40 7.09
CA MET A 1 6.49 30.11 5.72
C MET A 1 5.88 28.77 5.28
N LYS A 2 4.82 28.77 4.46
CA LYS A 2 4.29 27.55 3.81
C LYS A 2 5.13 27.33 2.55
N ILE A 3 6.35 26.80 2.67
CA ILE A 3 7.31 26.95 1.56
C ILE A 3 7.07 25.91 0.46
N TYR A 4 6.57 24.70 0.75
CA TYR A 4 6.31 23.68 -0.28
C TYR A 4 5.12 22.79 0.12
N ASP A 5 4.22 22.49 -0.83
CA ASP A 5 3.06 21.61 -0.62
C ASP A 5 3.45 20.12 -0.67
N ILE A 6 4.43 19.74 0.16
CA ILE A 6 4.89 18.36 0.26
C ILE A 6 3.94 17.62 1.20
N LYS A 7 3.10 16.76 0.62
CA LYS A 7 2.05 15.99 1.31
C LYS A 7 2.59 15.00 2.34
N TYR A 8 3.72 14.36 2.03
CA TYR A 8 4.27 13.26 2.80
C TYR A 8 5.37 13.72 3.76
N GLN A 9 5.32 13.25 5.01
CA GLN A 9 6.25 13.68 6.04
C GLN A 9 7.68 13.20 5.78
N GLU A 10 7.85 11.95 5.36
CA GLU A 10 9.15 11.33 5.15
C GLU A 10 9.95 12.09 4.08
N ILE A 11 9.29 12.39 2.95
CA ILE A 11 9.86 13.20 1.87
C ILE A 11 10.18 14.61 2.35
N TYR A 12 9.30 15.21 3.15
CA TYR A 12 9.56 16.54 3.71
C TYR A 12 10.78 16.57 4.63
N ASN A 13 10.91 15.59 5.51
CA ASN A 13 12.02 15.51 6.44
C ASN A 13 13.35 15.30 5.69
N GLU A 14 13.38 14.43 4.68
CA GLU A 14 14.56 14.18 3.86
C GLU A 14 14.98 15.42 3.06
N LEU A 15 14.02 16.12 2.45
CA LEU A 15 14.29 17.38 1.76
C LEU A 15 14.78 18.46 2.73
N LEU A 16 14.17 18.57 3.91
CA LEU A 16 14.58 19.53 4.92
C LEU A 16 16.01 19.26 5.41
N ASP A 17 16.35 17.99 5.67
CA ASP A 17 17.68 17.58 6.09
C ASP A 17 18.72 17.94 5.03
N HIS A 18 18.45 17.61 3.75
CA HIS A 18 19.33 17.98 2.64
C HIS A 18 19.55 19.50 2.53
N VAL A 19 18.49 20.29 2.72
CA VAL A 19 18.59 21.76 2.71
C VAL A 19 19.38 22.28 3.90
N ILE A 20 19.19 21.71 5.10
CA ILE A 20 19.96 22.08 6.29
C ILE A 20 21.44 21.76 6.08
N THR A 21 21.78 20.58 5.58
CA THR A 21 23.17 20.21 5.26
C THR A 21 23.78 21.20 4.26
N GLY A 22 23.06 21.55 3.19
CA GLY A 22 23.54 22.54 2.22
C GLY A 22 23.77 23.93 2.84
N ILE A 23 22.93 24.35 3.79
CA ILE A 23 23.13 25.60 4.54
C ILE A 23 24.37 25.49 5.44
N GLU A 24 24.53 24.37 6.16
CA GLU A 24 25.68 24.13 7.05
C GLU A 24 27.00 24.17 6.29
N GLU A 25 27.08 23.53 5.11
CA GLU A 25 28.24 23.58 4.23
C GLU A 25 28.60 25.01 3.82
N ARG A 26 27.59 25.82 3.46
CA ARG A 26 27.80 27.24 3.11
C ARG A 26 28.25 28.07 4.30
N ARG A 27 27.73 27.80 5.50
CA ARG A 27 28.18 28.46 6.74
C ARG A 27 29.61 28.12 7.08
N VAL A 28 30.00 26.85 6.96
CA VAL A 28 31.40 26.39 7.16
C VAL A 28 32.34 27.04 6.14
N ALA A 29 31.88 27.27 4.91
CA ALA A 29 32.63 28.01 3.88
C ALA A 29 32.71 29.53 4.12
N GLY A 30 32.14 30.05 5.22
CA GLY A 30 32.24 31.46 5.61
C GLY A 30 31.10 32.35 5.13
N ASP A 31 29.99 31.79 4.63
CA ASP A 31 28.83 32.59 4.23
C ASP A 31 28.13 33.19 5.46
N GLY A 32 28.30 34.50 5.68
CA GLY A 32 27.71 35.26 6.79
C GLY A 32 26.35 35.88 6.49
N ARG A 33 25.78 35.67 5.29
CA ARG A 33 24.52 36.32 4.87
C ARG A 33 23.31 35.83 5.69
N GLU A 34 22.18 36.51 5.56
CA GLU A 34 20.92 36.11 6.21
C GLU A 34 20.50 34.69 5.79
N ILE A 35 19.94 33.91 6.72
CA ILE A 35 19.59 32.50 6.46
C ILE A 35 18.55 32.33 5.36
N SER A 36 17.65 33.29 5.18
CA SER A 36 16.65 33.31 4.10
C SER A 36 17.29 33.34 2.70
N ILE A 37 18.37 34.12 2.55
CA ILE A 37 19.14 34.25 1.30
C ILE A 37 19.93 32.96 1.05
N VAL A 38 20.58 32.42 2.08
CA VAL A 38 21.34 31.16 1.95
C VAL A 38 20.40 30.00 1.62
N PHE A 39 19.23 29.93 2.27
CA PHE A 39 18.19 28.96 1.97
C PHE A 39 17.76 29.02 0.50
N GLN A 40 17.42 30.21 0.00
CA GLN A 40 17.00 30.38 -1.39
C GLN A 40 18.09 29.95 -2.38
N ASN A 41 19.34 30.32 -2.13
CA ASN A 41 20.47 29.89 -2.97
C ASN A 41 20.65 28.37 -2.96
N VAL A 42 20.53 27.70 -1.80
CA VAL A 42 20.60 26.24 -1.73
C VAL A 42 19.46 25.60 -2.52
N ILE A 43 18.25 26.15 -2.44
CA ILE A 43 17.12 25.67 -3.24
C ILE A 43 17.38 25.84 -4.74
N ASP A 44 17.86 27.00 -5.16
CA ASP A 44 18.11 27.29 -6.57
C ASP A 44 19.28 26.44 -7.11
N ASP A 45 20.36 26.28 -6.34
CA ASP A 45 21.55 25.54 -6.75
C ASP A 45 21.33 24.02 -6.76
N HIS A 46 20.67 23.46 -5.73
CA HIS A 46 20.55 22.00 -5.56
C HIS A 46 19.28 21.43 -6.18
N PHE A 47 18.20 22.22 -6.22
CA PHE A 47 16.89 21.77 -6.69
C PHE A 47 16.40 22.52 -7.92
N ASN A 48 17.20 23.41 -8.52
CA ASN A 48 16.77 24.22 -9.67
C ASN A 48 15.47 25.01 -9.37
N GLY A 49 15.37 25.51 -8.14
CA GLY A 49 14.23 26.28 -7.65
C GLY A 49 13.05 25.43 -7.20
N TYR A 50 11.87 26.06 -7.13
CA TYR A 50 10.65 25.44 -6.61
C TYR A 50 10.21 24.19 -7.40
N THR A 51 10.30 24.26 -8.73
CA THR A 51 9.82 23.19 -9.61
C THR A 51 10.61 21.90 -9.44
N GLY A 52 11.91 21.97 -9.19
CA GLY A 52 12.69 20.75 -8.98
C GLY A 52 12.49 20.15 -7.58
N ILE A 53 12.08 20.92 -6.56
CA ILE A 53 11.63 20.33 -5.29
C ILE A 53 10.39 19.46 -5.48
N GLU A 54 9.40 19.94 -6.24
CA GLU A 54 8.21 19.15 -6.57
C GLU A 54 8.57 17.91 -7.38
N GLU A 55 9.50 18.04 -8.34
CA GLU A 55 9.95 16.92 -9.13
C GLU A 55 10.68 15.87 -8.28
N VAL A 56 11.59 16.28 -7.41
CA VAL A 56 12.31 15.39 -6.48
C VAL A 56 11.33 14.71 -5.54
N ALA A 57 10.34 15.43 -5.00
CA ALA A 57 9.31 14.85 -4.16
C ALA A 57 8.48 13.79 -4.92
N ARG A 58 8.07 14.08 -6.16
CA ARG A 58 7.35 13.13 -7.02
C ARG A 58 8.19 11.91 -7.37
N LEU A 59 9.49 12.08 -7.60
CA LEU A 59 10.41 10.99 -7.88
C LEU A 59 10.59 10.08 -6.65
N HIS A 60 10.73 10.65 -5.45
CA HIS A 60 10.79 9.89 -4.20
C HIS A 60 9.50 9.10 -3.97
N GLU A 61 8.34 9.74 -4.15
CA GLU A 61 7.05 9.06 -4.05
C GLU A 61 6.94 7.88 -5.05
N LYS A 62 7.32 8.11 -6.31
CA LYS A 62 7.29 7.07 -7.36
C LYS A 62 8.26 5.92 -7.03
N ALA A 63 9.47 6.23 -6.57
CA ALA A 63 10.46 5.24 -6.17
C ALA A 63 9.95 4.40 -4.98
N TYR A 64 9.34 5.05 -4.00
CA TYR A 64 8.74 4.38 -2.84
C TYR A 64 7.58 3.48 -3.25
N ARG A 65 6.67 3.95 -4.12
CA ARG A 65 5.60 3.12 -4.70
C ARG A 65 6.16 1.89 -5.41
N GLN A 66 7.22 2.04 -6.19
CA GLN A 66 7.87 0.92 -6.87
C GLN A 66 8.52 -0.06 -5.89
N LYS A 67 9.15 0.43 -4.82
CA LYS A 67 9.69 -0.39 -3.72
C LYS A 67 8.59 -1.25 -3.09
N VAL A 68 7.49 -0.63 -2.67
CA VAL A 68 6.35 -1.33 -2.03
C VAL A 68 5.76 -2.40 -2.97
N ASN A 69 5.55 -2.05 -4.25
CA ASN A 69 5.05 -3.00 -5.24
C ASN A 69 6.01 -4.19 -5.45
N ARG A 70 7.32 -3.93 -5.48
CA ARG A 70 8.33 -4.98 -5.61
C ARG A 70 8.30 -5.90 -4.40
N MET A 71 8.30 -5.34 -3.19
CA MET A 71 8.24 -6.11 -1.95
C MET A 71 6.97 -6.96 -1.86
N LEU A 72 5.81 -6.41 -2.24
CA LEU A 72 4.57 -7.19 -2.28
C LEU A 72 4.66 -8.36 -3.27
N ARG A 73 5.23 -8.14 -4.45
CA ARG A 73 5.44 -9.20 -5.45
C ARG A 73 6.39 -10.27 -4.95
N ASP A 74 7.46 -9.88 -4.27
CA ASP A 74 8.44 -10.82 -3.71
C ASP A 74 7.83 -11.62 -2.56
N ASN A 75 7.02 -10.98 -1.70
CA ASN A 75 6.26 -11.66 -0.66
C ASN A 75 5.23 -12.64 -1.27
N LEU A 76 4.55 -12.24 -2.34
CA LEU A 76 3.59 -13.10 -3.03
C LEU A 76 4.29 -14.33 -3.63
N LYS A 77 5.43 -14.13 -4.31
CA LYS A 77 6.26 -15.24 -4.82
C LYS A 77 6.72 -16.16 -3.71
N TYR A 78 7.10 -15.62 -2.56
CA TYR A 78 7.50 -16.43 -1.40
C TYR A 78 6.37 -17.36 -0.94
N TYR A 79 5.14 -16.85 -0.89
CA TYR A 79 3.98 -17.67 -0.50
C TYR A 79 3.46 -18.55 -1.63
N ILE A 80 3.77 -18.29 -2.90
CA ILE A 80 3.47 -19.21 -4.01
C ILE A 80 4.60 -20.25 -4.10
N ASN A 81 4.58 -21.19 -3.15
CA ASN A 81 5.49 -22.33 -3.11
C ASN A 81 4.72 -23.64 -3.30
N TRP A 82 5.44 -24.77 -3.33
CA TRP A 82 4.83 -26.09 -3.49
C TRP A 82 3.79 -26.41 -2.40
N GLN A 83 4.01 -25.96 -1.16
CA GLN A 83 3.05 -26.17 -0.07
C GLN A 83 1.74 -25.43 -0.38
N SER A 84 1.80 -24.15 -0.76
CA SER A 84 0.62 -23.39 -1.19
C SER A 84 -0.08 -23.98 -2.40
N PHE A 85 0.67 -24.57 -3.34
CA PHE A 85 0.08 -25.32 -4.44
C PHE A 85 -0.76 -26.51 -3.93
N THR A 86 -0.23 -27.30 -2.98
CA THR A 86 -1.00 -28.40 -2.37
C THR A 86 -2.24 -27.91 -1.62
N TYR A 87 -2.16 -26.76 -0.93
CA TYR A 87 -3.31 -26.15 -0.27
C TYR A 87 -4.39 -25.72 -1.26
N VAL A 88 -4.01 -25.04 -2.35
CA VAL A 88 -4.96 -24.62 -3.40
C VAL A 88 -5.58 -25.83 -4.08
N LEU A 89 -4.80 -26.89 -4.37
CA LEU A 89 -5.32 -28.11 -4.96
C LEU A 89 -6.32 -28.82 -4.04
N ALA A 90 -6.00 -28.95 -2.75
CA ALA A 90 -6.90 -29.52 -1.76
C ALA A 90 -8.19 -28.68 -1.63
N ALA A 91 -8.06 -27.35 -1.62
CA ALA A 91 -9.21 -26.43 -1.60
C ALA A 91 -10.09 -26.60 -2.85
N LEU A 92 -9.50 -26.76 -4.03
CA LEU A 92 -10.25 -27.03 -5.27
C LEU A 92 -11.02 -28.35 -5.20
N ILE A 93 -10.38 -29.43 -4.74
CA ILE A 93 -11.05 -30.74 -4.57
C ILE A 93 -12.24 -30.59 -3.62
N ILE A 94 -12.06 -29.94 -2.47
CA ILE A 94 -13.15 -29.66 -1.53
C ILE A 94 -14.25 -28.85 -2.22
N GLY A 95 -13.88 -27.81 -2.98
CA GLY A 95 -14.82 -26.96 -3.72
C GLY A 95 -15.65 -27.73 -4.75
N MET A 96 -15.10 -28.76 -5.39
CA MET A 96 -15.83 -29.64 -6.31
C MET A 96 -16.80 -30.60 -5.59
N LEU A 97 -16.52 -30.95 -4.34
CA LEU A 97 -17.36 -31.81 -3.52
C LEU A 97 -18.51 -31.04 -2.82
N LEU A 98 -18.45 -29.71 -2.80
CA LEU A 98 -19.49 -28.89 -2.19
C LEU A 98 -20.76 -28.88 -3.05
N PRO A 99 -21.94 -29.05 -2.43
CA PRO A 99 -23.20 -29.01 -3.16
C PRO A 99 -23.49 -27.59 -3.66
N ASP A 100 -24.00 -27.50 -4.89
CA ASP A 100 -24.40 -26.23 -5.52
C ASP A 100 -25.76 -25.77 -5.01
N ILE A 101 -25.81 -25.44 -3.72
CA ILE A 101 -27.00 -24.91 -3.05
C ILE A 101 -26.77 -23.46 -2.64
N LYS A 102 -27.83 -22.65 -2.74
CA LYS A 102 -27.78 -21.19 -2.47
C LYS A 102 -27.21 -20.84 -1.09
N ILE A 103 -27.43 -21.69 -0.08
CA ILE A 103 -26.91 -21.47 1.29
C ILE A 103 -25.38 -21.57 1.31
N VAL A 104 -24.80 -22.56 0.64
CA VAL A 104 -23.34 -22.74 0.57
C VAL A 104 -22.69 -21.56 -0.13
N VAL A 105 -23.24 -21.15 -1.28
CA VAL A 105 -22.74 -19.99 -2.03
C VAL A 105 -22.79 -18.70 -1.20
N LYS A 106 -23.88 -18.48 -0.45
CA LYS A 106 -24.01 -17.32 0.47
C LYS A 106 -22.95 -17.33 1.57
N ILE A 107 -22.71 -18.48 2.20
CA ILE A 107 -21.70 -18.63 3.25
C ILE A 107 -20.30 -18.36 2.68
N LEU A 108 -19.95 -18.99 1.55
CA LEU A 108 -18.65 -18.79 0.91
C LEU A 108 -18.44 -17.34 0.47
N THR A 109 -19.49 -16.69 -0.05
CA THR A 109 -19.44 -15.25 -0.40
C THR A 109 -19.19 -14.38 0.83
N ALA A 110 -19.84 -14.68 1.96
CA ALA A 110 -19.59 -13.97 3.21
C ALA A 110 -18.14 -14.16 3.69
N VAL A 111 -17.59 -15.38 3.58
CA VAL A 111 -16.18 -15.66 3.89
C VAL A 111 -15.23 -14.88 2.99
N VAL A 112 -15.48 -14.85 1.68
CA VAL A 112 -14.71 -14.02 0.71
C VAL A 112 -14.72 -12.55 1.14
N PHE A 113 -15.90 -12.03 1.51
CA PHE A 113 -16.03 -10.64 1.95
C PHE A 113 -15.21 -10.37 3.20
N VAL A 114 -15.34 -11.19 4.25
CA VAL A 114 -14.53 -11.05 5.48
C VAL A 114 -13.04 -11.12 5.16
N MET A 115 -12.61 -12.12 4.37
CA MET A 115 -11.20 -12.32 3.99
C MET A 115 -10.62 -11.13 3.22
N ALA A 116 -11.41 -10.48 2.36
CA ALA A 116 -10.97 -9.29 1.63
C ALA A 116 -10.75 -8.07 2.54
N PHE A 117 -11.44 -7.99 3.68
CA PHE A 117 -11.31 -6.89 4.65
C PHE A 117 -10.14 -7.07 5.63
N VAL A 118 -9.79 -8.31 5.97
CA VAL A 118 -8.74 -8.62 6.95
C VAL A 118 -7.40 -7.89 6.67
N PRO A 119 -6.81 -7.92 5.45
CA PRO A 119 -5.53 -7.24 5.22
C PRO A 119 -5.61 -5.73 5.45
N MET A 120 -6.69 -5.09 5.02
CA MET A 120 -6.91 -3.65 5.23
C MET A 120 -7.07 -3.31 6.71
N LEU A 121 -7.86 -4.10 7.45
CA LEU A 121 -8.05 -3.88 8.89
C LEU A 121 -6.72 -4.09 9.65
N TYR A 122 -5.99 -5.15 9.31
CA TYR A 122 -4.68 -5.43 9.90
C TYR A 122 -3.70 -4.28 9.64
N SER A 123 -3.57 -3.83 8.39
CA SER A 123 -2.68 -2.70 8.07
C SER A 123 -3.10 -1.43 8.79
N TYR A 124 -4.40 -1.15 8.88
CA TYR A 124 -4.89 0.04 9.58
C TYR A 124 -4.58 0.01 11.08
N ILE A 125 -4.71 -1.14 11.74
CA ILE A 125 -4.39 -1.28 13.18
C ILE A 125 -2.88 -1.14 13.39
N GLU A 126 -2.08 -1.86 12.60
CA GLU A 126 -0.63 -1.92 12.78
C GLU A 126 0.07 -0.60 12.38
N MET A 127 -0.40 0.06 11.31
CA MET A 127 0.18 1.32 10.84
C MET A 127 -0.12 2.50 11.77
N ARG A 128 -1.01 2.38 12.76
CA ARG A 128 -1.17 3.39 13.84
C ARG A 128 0.12 3.59 14.64
N LYS A 129 1.02 2.61 14.64
CA LYS A 129 2.34 2.70 15.29
C LYS A 129 3.25 3.71 14.57
N VAL A 130 3.02 3.95 13.28
CA VAL A 130 3.73 4.97 12.49
C VAL A 130 3.09 6.33 12.78
N LYS A 131 3.74 7.13 13.62
CA LYS A 131 3.24 8.46 13.97
C LYS A 131 3.56 9.46 12.85
N GLY A 132 2.51 10.05 12.27
CA GLY A 132 2.63 11.22 11.42
C GLY A 132 2.96 12.48 12.24
N GLY A 133 3.77 13.37 11.66
CA GLY A 133 4.01 14.73 12.13
C GLY A 133 2.76 15.59 11.94
N LYS A 134 2.64 16.67 12.73
CA LYS A 134 1.48 17.56 12.70
C LYS A 134 1.21 18.05 11.27
N GLY A 135 0.06 17.64 10.71
CA GLY A 135 -0.43 18.12 9.41
C GLY A 135 0.13 17.43 8.16
N LYS A 136 0.98 16.40 8.28
CA LYS A 136 1.50 15.63 7.12
C LYS A 136 1.10 14.15 7.20
N TYR A 137 0.89 13.53 6.05
CA TYR A 137 0.57 12.11 5.95
C TYR A 137 1.85 11.28 5.93
N SER A 138 1.83 10.08 6.54
CA SER A 138 2.91 9.11 6.35
C SER A 138 2.78 8.44 4.98
N LEU A 139 3.86 8.49 4.21
CA LEU A 139 4.03 7.82 2.93
C LEU A 139 3.84 6.30 3.10
N ILE A 140 4.43 5.76 4.17
CA ILE A 140 4.39 4.33 4.50
C ILE A 140 2.95 3.91 4.77
N HIS A 141 2.26 4.63 5.66
CA HIS A 141 0.87 4.36 5.99
C HIS A 141 -0.02 4.38 4.74
N ALA A 142 0.13 5.39 3.87
CA ALA A 142 -0.69 5.55 2.67
C ALA A 142 -0.52 4.39 1.70
N TYR A 143 0.72 4.05 1.36
CA TYR A 143 0.99 3.03 0.34
C TYR A 143 0.77 1.61 0.84
N VAL A 144 1.14 1.27 2.08
CA VAL A 144 0.89 -0.07 2.63
C VAL A 144 -0.62 -0.31 2.78
N THR A 145 -1.37 0.67 3.29
CA THR A 145 -2.83 0.56 3.42
C THR A 145 -3.52 0.49 2.06
N SER A 146 -3.03 1.24 1.06
CA SER A 146 -3.56 1.17 -0.31
C SER A 146 -3.39 -0.23 -0.91
N GLN A 147 -2.24 -0.88 -0.73
CA GLN A 147 -2.05 -2.26 -1.19
C GLN A 147 -2.94 -3.25 -0.43
N ALA A 148 -3.11 -3.04 0.88
CA ALA A 148 -3.97 -3.88 1.71
C ALA A 148 -5.47 -3.73 1.35
N ALA A 149 -5.87 -2.58 0.78
CA ALA A 149 -7.23 -2.32 0.31
C ALA A 149 -7.51 -2.84 -1.12
N LEU A 150 -6.52 -3.35 -1.84
CA LEU A 150 -6.71 -3.85 -3.21
C LEU A 150 -7.76 -4.98 -3.30
N PRO A 151 -7.79 -6.00 -2.40
CA PRO A 151 -8.79 -7.06 -2.45
C PRO A 151 -10.23 -6.57 -2.33
N ILE A 152 -10.49 -5.61 -1.41
CA ILE A 152 -11.81 -5.03 -1.25
C ILE A 152 -12.21 -4.18 -2.46
N THR A 153 -11.27 -3.46 -3.08
CA THR A 153 -11.53 -2.73 -4.33
C THR A 153 -11.91 -3.68 -5.46
N ILE A 154 -11.16 -4.78 -5.65
CA ILE A 154 -11.49 -5.79 -6.66
C ILE A 154 -12.84 -6.42 -6.36
N LEU A 155 -13.11 -6.79 -5.10
CA LEU A 155 -14.38 -7.39 -4.71
C LEU A 155 -15.55 -6.44 -4.99
N ASN A 156 -15.41 -5.15 -4.67
CA ASN A 156 -16.40 -4.13 -5.01
C ASN A 156 -16.61 -4.04 -6.53
N CYS A 157 -15.54 -4.05 -7.33
CA CYS A 157 -15.69 -4.09 -8.79
C CYS A 157 -16.50 -5.32 -9.24
N VAL A 158 -16.21 -6.51 -8.70
CA VAL A 158 -16.94 -7.75 -9.05
C VAL A 158 -18.42 -7.68 -8.64
N ILE A 159 -18.74 -7.06 -7.50
CA ILE A 159 -20.12 -6.95 -7.00
C ILE A 159 -20.93 -5.87 -7.75
N PHE A 160 -20.32 -4.71 -8.00
CA PHE A 160 -21.03 -3.52 -8.51
C PHE A 160 -20.96 -3.36 -10.03
N LEU A 161 -19.91 -3.83 -10.69
CA LEU A 161 -19.78 -3.69 -12.15
C LEU A 161 -20.92 -4.37 -12.93
N PRO A 162 -21.38 -5.57 -12.55
CA PRO A 162 -22.49 -6.19 -13.27
C PRO A 162 -23.84 -5.46 -13.11
N LYS A 163 -24.04 -4.77 -11.98
CA LYS A 163 -25.24 -3.95 -11.74
C LYS A 163 -25.36 -2.77 -12.70
N LEU A 164 -24.26 -2.36 -13.35
CA LEU A 164 -24.29 -1.32 -14.38
C LEU A 164 -24.85 -1.82 -15.71
N PHE A 165 -24.85 -3.13 -15.95
CA PHE A 165 -25.24 -3.73 -17.23
C PHE A 165 -26.55 -4.55 -17.15
N GLN A 166 -26.97 -4.94 -15.95
CA GLN A 166 -28.18 -5.76 -15.74
C GLN A 166 -28.89 -5.37 -14.45
N ASP A 167 -30.20 -5.10 -14.54
CA ASP A 167 -30.99 -4.53 -13.44
C ASP A 167 -31.33 -5.52 -12.31
N GLU A 168 -31.31 -6.85 -12.54
CA GLU A 168 -31.98 -7.79 -11.60
C GLU A 168 -31.19 -9.05 -11.17
N TYR A 169 -30.01 -9.34 -11.72
CA TYR A 169 -29.34 -10.62 -11.40
C TYR A 169 -28.27 -10.51 -10.31
N ASN A 170 -28.48 -11.22 -9.21
CA ASN A 170 -27.45 -11.54 -8.21
C ASN A 170 -26.43 -12.51 -8.81
N LEU A 171 -25.59 -12.04 -9.72
CA LEU A 171 -24.58 -12.85 -10.44
C LEU A 171 -23.67 -13.66 -9.51
N LEU A 172 -23.42 -13.18 -8.30
CA LEU A 172 -22.67 -13.90 -7.27
C LEU A 172 -23.33 -15.23 -6.86
N LEU A 173 -24.65 -15.33 -6.91
CA LEU A 173 -25.38 -16.57 -6.61
C LEU A 173 -25.30 -17.60 -7.74
N LEU A 174 -24.85 -17.19 -8.94
CA LEU A 174 -24.63 -18.06 -10.08
C LEU A 174 -23.18 -18.56 -10.16
N VAL A 175 -22.29 -18.08 -9.27
CA VAL A 175 -20.89 -18.50 -9.25
C VAL A 175 -20.79 -19.88 -8.60
N PRO A 176 -20.28 -20.91 -9.30
CA PRO A 176 -20.10 -22.22 -8.72
C PRO A 176 -19.20 -22.18 -7.46
N PRO A 177 -19.51 -22.95 -6.40
CA PRO A 177 -18.76 -22.94 -5.14
C PRO A 177 -17.24 -23.12 -5.31
N VAL A 178 -16.80 -23.92 -6.28
CA VAL A 178 -15.38 -24.15 -6.58
C VAL A 178 -14.60 -22.86 -6.87
N PHE A 179 -15.21 -21.89 -7.58
CA PHE A 179 -14.55 -20.62 -7.88
C PHE A 179 -14.43 -19.72 -6.64
N LEU A 180 -15.44 -19.77 -5.75
CA LEU A 180 -15.38 -19.03 -4.48
C LEU A 180 -14.32 -19.62 -3.56
N VAL A 181 -14.20 -20.94 -3.48
CA VAL A 181 -13.14 -21.60 -2.70
C VAL A 181 -11.74 -21.29 -3.26
N MET A 182 -11.59 -21.31 -4.58
CA MET A 182 -10.35 -20.88 -5.24
C MET A 182 -10.01 -19.42 -4.89
N LEU A 183 -11.00 -18.52 -4.94
CA LEU A 183 -10.82 -17.11 -4.59
C LEU A 183 -10.43 -16.94 -3.12
N ILE A 184 -11.03 -17.69 -2.18
CA ILE A 184 -10.65 -17.69 -0.77
C ILE A 184 -9.18 -18.09 -0.60
N ALA A 185 -8.73 -19.13 -1.30
CA ALA A 185 -7.34 -19.58 -1.23
C ALA A 185 -6.36 -18.51 -1.75
N LEU A 186 -6.69 -17.84 -2.86
CA LEU A 186 -5.89 -16.73 -3.40
C LEU A 186 -5.87 -15.52 -2.46
N LEU A 187 -7.03 -15.15 -1.89
CA LEU A 187 -7.15 -14.08 -0.91
C LEU A 187 -6.34 -14.37 0.36
N TYR A 188 -6.31 -15.63 0.80
CA TYR A 188 -5.50 -16.05 1.93
C TYR A 188 -3.99 -15.83 1.68
N ILE A 189 -3.50 -16.27 0.51
CA ILE A 189 -2.09 -16.05 0.11
C ILE A 189 -1.78 -14.55 0.03
N TYR A 190 -2.69 -13.76 -0.56
CA TYR A 190 -2.53 -12.31 -0.65
C TYR A 190 -2.52 -11.64 0.73
N MET A 191 -3.43 -12.05 1.62
CA MET A 191 -3.51 -11.56 2.99
C MET A 191 -2.20 -11.80 3.75
N LEU A 192 -1.63 -13.01 3.68
CA LEU A 192 -0.34 -13.33 4.28
C LEU A 192 0.79 -12.43 3.70
N SER A 193 0.75 -12.17 2.40
CA SER A 193 1.71 -11.30 1.71
C SER A 193 1.62 -9.86 2.20
N CYS A 194 0.40 -9.33 2.40
CA CYS A 194 0.17 -8.00 2.97
C CYS A 194 0.59 -7.89 4.43
N ILE A 195 0.31 -8.91 5.25
CA ILE A 195 0.75 -8.96 6.65
C ILE A 195 2.28 -8.91 6.73
N ARG A 196 2.96 -9.68 5.87
CA ARG A 196 4.42 -9.66 5.79
C ARG A 196 4.97 -8.31 5.35
N LEU A 197 4.37 -7.70 4.32
CA LEU A 197 4.72 -6.36 3.86
C LEU A 197 4.61 -5.33 5.00
N CYS A 198 3.48 -5.36 5.72
CA CYS A 198 3.22 -4.48 6.86
C CYS A 198 4.31 -4.63 7.95
N LYS A 199 4.70 -5.86 8.28
CA LYS A 199 5.77 -6.13 9.26
C LYS A 199 7.14 -5.64 8.79
N GLN A 200 7.49 -5.86 7.53
CA GLN A 200 8.77 -5.43 6.96
C GLN A 200 8.91 -3.90 6.98
N GLU A 201 7.87 -3.17 6.58
CA GLU A 201 7.89 -1.72 6.61
C GLU A 201 7.92 -1.19 8.05
N LEU A 202 7.14 -1.76 8.98
CA LEU A 202 7.20 -1.37 10.39
C LEU A 202 8.59 -1.57 11.01
N GLN A 203 9.25 -2.69 10.71
CA GLN A 203 10.61 -2.95 11.17
C GLN A 203 11.60 -1.92 10.62
N SER A 204 11.43 -1.50 9.36
CA SER A 204 12.29 -0.47 8.78
C SER A 204 12.12 0.90 9.45
N VAL A 205 10.93 1.21 9.98
CA VAL A 205 10.66 2.48 10.69
C VAL A 205 11.17 2.45 12.12
N ILE A 206 11.03 1.33 12.83
CA ILE A 206 11.44 1.22 14.24
C ILE A 206 12.97 1.21 14.38
N ASN A 207 13.69 0.73 13.37
CA ASN A 207 15.15 0.62 13.40
C ASN A 207 15.88 1.90 12.92
N ILE A 208 15.13 2.97 12.59
CA ILE A 208 15.65 4.31 12.29
C ILE A 208 15.43 5.19 13.52
#